data_AF-A0A8B6CM90-F1
#
_entry.id   AF-A0A8B6CM90-F1
#
_cell.length_a   1.000
_cell.length_b   1.000
_cell.length_c   1.000
_cell.angle_alpha   90.00
_cell.angle_beta   90.00
_cell.angle_gamma   90.00
#
_symmetry.space_group_name_H-M   'P 1'
#
loop_
_entity.id
_entity.type
_entity.pdbx_description
1 polymer ?
#
loop_
_entity_poly.entity_id
_entity_poly.type
_entity_poly.pdbx_seq_one_letter_code
_entity_poly.pdbx_strand_id
1 'polypeptide(L)'
;MHFRDHMCTLMEKENLKDLVYSLHKLKNLIPDQLAPDPKELLAMLVANVVEYMHNMELIISNAFLAMRMMIKGTMHNQYDQSRMSDKQTEIRVKVKDAETRMKTMDTAKTETIYIARRLQAAKERMEKFEQMSLTEDQAKDKKYHGLLNRYHMVWQMYNKLQKDMDILQGDFQTSIEEKIKEQEDLIIPNIKLELKQRKADPEIELKLTLADQKQNLQILEKAYEENKISKDLYMMASALLKKALRIPGKRIKYLFEQYIAFRSVQDSRERLQGILEDPELASDVRGDIEDYMKRMESKTNANMEVWNERMRNLEEERKQIHQNIWKLFNEVLAETGVLLVHPLFQRNKVTGQVYSQMAQTIKRDALKKLLRKRQRMTNLLKLPPVCVGSSMVSKLQPQPPPWKGVGQGDNPPAKVNTPYTQHYDVNKSRIDAERVLKDEDKGRHPYPLAKIQKYFINPSKTSVRT
;
A
#
# COMPACT_ATOMS: atom_id res chain seq x y z
N MET A 1 21.97 -25.77 22.08
CA MET A 1 23.39 -25.90 22.47
C MET A 1 23.71 -27.21 23.16
N HIS A 2 22.82 -27.79 23.98
CA HIS A 2 23.14 -28.96 24.82
C HIS A 2 23.67 -30.24 24.13
N PHE A 3 23.34 -30.49 22.87
CA PHE A 3 23.76 -31.72 22.18
C PHE A 3 25.27 -31.76 21.87
N ARG A 4 25.83 -30.64 21.38
CA ARG A 4 27.26 -30.53 21.07
C ARG A 4 28.11 -30.77 22.32
N ASP A 5 27.74 -30.13 23.43
CA ASP A 5 28.46 -30.25 24.69
C ASP A 5 28.40 -31.69 25.23
N HIS A 6 27.25 -32.36 25.10
CA HIS A 6 27.14 -33.79 25.43
C HIS A 6 28.07 -34.67 24.57
N MET A 7 28.15 -34.42 23.26
CA MET A 7 29.05 -35.16 22.38
C MET A 7 30.52 -34.92 22.73
N CYS A 8 30.91 -33.68 23.07
CA CYS A 8 32.24 -33.38 23.58
C CYS A 8 32.55 -34.20 24.84
N THR A 9 31.65 -34.19 25.84
CA THR A 9 31.88 -34.97 27.09
C THR A 9 31.97 -36.48 26.85
N LEU A 10 31.22 -37.01 25.88
CA LEU A 10 31.26 -38.43 25.53
C LEU A 10 32.59 -38.79 24.85
N MET A 11 33.05 -37.97 23.90
CA MET A 11 34.33 -38.19 23.22
C MET A 11 35.54 -37.98 24.14
N GLU A 12 35.45 -37.07 25.13
CA GLU A 12 36.48 -36.90 26.17
C GLU A 12 36.62 -38.14 27.05
N LYS A 13 35.50 -38.76 27.46
CA LYS A 13 35.52 -40.02 28.23
C LYS A 13 36.24 -41.15 27.51
N GLU A 14 36.19 -41.15 26.18
CA GLU A 14 36.75 -42.17 25.30
C GLU A 14 38.15 -41.81 24.79
N ASN A 15 38.79 -40.78 25.38
CA ASN A 15 40.13 -40.30 25.03
C ASN A 15 40.31 -39.82 23.57
N LEU A 16 39.24 -39.40 22.89
CA LEU A 16 39.27 -38.92 21.50
C LEU A 16 39.50 -37.40 21.41
N LYS A 17 40.62 -36.91 21.96
CA LYS A 17 40.90 -35.46 22.12
C LYS A 17 40.87 -34.66 20.80
N ASP A 18 41.35 -35.25 19.71
CA ASP A 18 41.40 -34.57 18.40
C ASP A 18 40.01 -34.31 17.82
N LEU A 19 39.07 -35.22 18.09
CA LEU A 19 37.69 -35.12 17.64
C LEU A 19 36.88 -34.14 18.49
N VAL A 20 37.18 -34.07 19.79
CA VAL A 20 36.65 -33.04 20.70
C VAL A 20 37.06 -31.65 20.22
N TYR A 21 38.33 -31.44 19.86
CA TYR A 21 38.81 -30.17 19.31
C TYR A 21 38.07 -29.80 18.01
N SER A 22 37.83 -30.80 17.14
CA SER A 22 37.11 -30.62 15.89
C SER A 22 35.64 -30.20 16.11
N LEU A 23 34.96 -30.79 17.11
CA LEU A 23 33.61 -30.38 17.52
C LEU A 23 33.59 -28.95 18.07
N HIS A 24 34.62 -28.55 18.82
CA HIS A 24 34.72 -27.18 19.37
C HIS A 24 34.90 -26.12 18.28
N LYS A 25 35.50 -26.48 17.15
CA LYS A 25 35.74 -25.57 16.02
C LYS A 25 34.49 -25.32 15.16
N LEU A 26 33.40 -26.07 15.36
CA LEU A 26 32.16 -25.85 14.60
C LEU A 26 31.57 -24.47 14.91
N LYS A 27 31.13 -23.77 13.87
CA LYS A 27 30.47 -22.47 13.99
C LYS A 27 29.13 -22.61 14.74
N ASN A 28 28.73 -21.56 15.44
CA ASN A 28 27.41 -21.52 16.07
C ASN A 28 26.31 -21.43 15.02
N LEU A 29 25.16 -22.07 15.29
CA LEU A 29 24.00 -22.13 14.39
C LEU A 29 23.36 -20.76 14.12
N ILE A 30 23.49 -19.84 15.07
CA ILE A 30 22.93 -18.49 14.97
C ILE A 30 24.07 -17.56 14.50
N PRO A 31 23.95 -16.95 13.32
CA PRO A 31 24.91 -15.94 12.88
C PRO A 31 24.87 -14.72 13.80
N ASP A 32 26.02 -14.20 14.21
CA ASP A 32 26.10 -12.98 15.04
C ASP A 32 25.67 -11.71 14.26
N GLN A 33 25.56 -11.79 12.94
CA GLN A 33 25.11 -10.71 12.07
C GLN A 33 23.64 -10.92 11.66
N LEU A 34 22.77 -10.03 12.14
CA LEU A 34 21.36 -9.97 11.77
C LEU A 34 21.23 -9.47 10.32
N ALA A 35 20.76 -10.33 9.42
CA ALA A 35 20.35 -9.91 8.07
C ALA A 35 19.07 -9.04 8.14
N PRO A 36 18.92 -8.04 7.26
CA PRO A 36 17.80 -7.11 7.28
C PRO A 36 16.46 -7.73 6.80
N ASP A 37 16.48 -8.85 6.07
CA ASP A 37 15.28 -9.54 5.59
C ASP A 37 15.06 -10.87 6.34
N PRO A 38 13.89 -11.09 6.99
CA PRO A 38 13.58 -12.34 7.68
C PRO A 38 13.54 -13.57 6.76
N LYS A 39 13.28 -13.40 5.45
CA LYS A 39 13.31 -14.54 4.50
C LYS A 39 14.73 -15.01 4.20
N GLU A 40 15.66 -14.07 4.04
CA GLU A 40 17.08 -14.38 3.85
C GLU A 40 17.69 -14.97 5.13
N LEU A 41 17.28 -14.46 6.30
CA LEU A 41 17.68 -15.03 7.59
C LEU A 41 17.22 -16.49 7.72
N LEU A 42 15.98 -16.81 7.34
CA LEU A 42 15.46 -18.18 7.40
C LEU A 42 16.20 -19.09 6.41
N ALA A 43 16.46 -18.62 5.18
CA ALA A 43 17.22 -19.39 4.19
C ALA A 43 18.67 -19.67 4.66
N MET A 44 19.35 -18.66 5.22
CA MET A 44 20.67 -18.84 5.81
C MET A 44 20.66 -19.77 7.02
N LEU A 45 19.64 -19.67 7.89
CA LEU A 45 19.53 -20.53 9.06
C LEU A 45 19.31 -21.99 8.65
N VAL A 46 18.46 -22.25 7.64
CA VAL A 46 18.27 -23.59 7.09
C VAL A 46 19.57 -24.14 6.48
N ALA A 47 20.28 -23.33 5.69
CA ALA A 47 21.57 -23.73 5.11
C ALA A 47 22.61 -24.05 6.19
N ASN A 48 22.75 -23.18 7.20
CA ASN A 48 23.68 -23.37 8.31
C ASN A 48 23.32 -24.58 9.17
N VAL A 49 22.03 -24.89 9.37
CA VAL A 49 21.58 -26.09 10.09
C VAL A 49 22.00 -27.35 9.34
N VAL A 50 21.77 -27.40 8.03
CA VAL A 50 22.12 -28.57 7.20
C VAL A 50 23.64 -28.78 7.20
N GLU A 51 24.42 -27.71 7.01
CA GLU A 51 25.88 -27.78 7.05
C GLU A 51 26.40 -28.20 8.44
N TYR A 52 25.81 -27.66 9.51
CA TYR A 52 26.15 -28.01 10.88
C TYR A 52 25.86 -29.48 11.20
N MET A 53 24.70 -29.99 10.77
CA MET A 53 24.33 -31.40 10.95
C MET A 53 25.27 -32.33 10.18
N HIS A 54 25.58 -32.01 8.92
CA HIS A 54 26.49 -32.81 8.10
C HIS A 54 27.89 -32.88 8.70
N ASN A 55 28.41 -31.74 9.18
CA ASN A 55 29.73 -31.70 9.83
C ASN A 55 29.76 -32.49 11.14
N MET A 56 28.69 -32.43 11.96
CA MET A 56 28.60 -33.27 13.16
C MET A 56 28.55 -34.76 12.83
N GLU A 57 27.77 -35.16 11.82
CA GLU A 57 27.67 -36.55 11.38
C GLU A 57 29.03 -37.10 10.93
N LEU A 58 29.79 -36.31 10.17
CA LEU A 58 31.13 -36.69 9.71
C LEU A 58 32.10 -36.89 10.88
N ILE A 59 32.11 -35.96 11.86
CA ILE A 59 33.00 -36.05 13.03
C ILE A 59 32.64 -37.26 13.89
N ILE A 60 31.35 -37.53 14.11
CA ILE A 60 30.88 -38.70 14.85
C ILE A 60 31.25 -40.00 14.13
N SER A 61 31.09 -40.06 12.80
CA SER A 61 31.44 -41.24 12.01
C SER A 61 32.93 -41.55 12.07
N ASN A 62 33.79 -40.52 12.02
CA ASN A 62 35.22 -40.66 12.20
C ASN A 62 35.60 -41.14 13.61
N ALA A 63 34.87 -40.70 14.64
CA ALA A 63 35.02 -41.18 16.01
C ALA A 63 34.77 -42.69 16.13
N PHE A 64 33.66 -43.18 15.56
CA PHE A 64 33.34 -44.61 15.56
C PHE A 64 34.36 -45.43 14.78
N LEU A 65 34.88 -44.91 13.68
CA LEU A 65 35.93 -45.58 12.91
C LEU A 65 37.23 -45.70 13.72
N ALA A 66 37.64 -44.61 14.41
CA ALA A 66 38.82 -44.60 15.27
C ALA A 66 38.70 -45.60 16.42
N MET A 67 37.54 -45.64 17.09
CA MET A 67 37.24 -46.64 18.13
C MET A 67 37.33 -48.06 17.59
N ARG A 68 36.75 -48.33 16.41
CA ARG A 68 36.78 -49.65 15.79
C ARG A 68 38.22 -50.10 15.47
N MET A 69 39.06 -49.17 15.02
CA MET A 69 40.48 -49.44 14.75
C MET A 69 41.24 -49.74 16.03
N MET A 70 40.98 -49.02 17.14
CA MET A 70 41.56 -49.33 18.44
C MET A 70 41.18 -50.74 18.92
N ILE A 71 39.89 -51.10 18.86
CA ILE A 71 39.40 -52.42 19.27
C ILE A 71 40.03 -53.55 18.42
N LYS A 72 40.15 -53.35 17.10
CA LYS A 72 40.82 -54.32 16.22
C LYS A 72 42.32 -54.42 16.49
N GLY A 73 43.00 -53.31 16.77
CA GLY A 73 44.43 -53.29 17.11
C GLY A 73 44.73 -54.05 18.41
N THR A 74 43.85 -53.95 19.41
CA THR A 74 43.98 -54.71 20.65
C THR A 74 43.73 -56.21 20.48
N MET A 75 42.89 -56.63 19.53
CA MET A 75 42.58 -58.05 19.27
C MET A 75 43.70 -58.77 18.50
N HIS A 76 44.53 -58.06 17.72
CA HIS A 76 45.59 -58.68 16.93
C HIS A 76 46.88 -58.93 17.75
N ASN A 77 47.09 -58.18 18.83
CA ASN A 77 48.27 -58.33 19.71
C ASN A 77 48.16 -59.47 20.74
N GLN A 78 47.07 -60.25 20.76
CA GLN A 78 46.90 -61.41 21.64
C GLN A 78 47.25 -62.77 20.99
N TYR A 79 47.61 -62.81 19.70
CA TYR A 79 47.84 -64.08 18.98
C TYR A 79 49.29 -64.40 18.58
N ASP A 80 50.27 -63.52 18.85
CA ASP A 80 51.68 -63.71 18.44
C ASP A 80 52.68 -63.84 19.61
N GLN A 81 52.28 -64.51 20.70
CA GLN A 81 53.19 -64.97 21.75
C GLN A 81 52.94 -66.45 22.06
N SER A 82 53.54 -67.35 21.27
CA SER A 82 54.05 -68.67 21.72
C SER A 82 54.51 -69.51 20.54
N ARG A 83 55.84 -69.58 20.35
CA ARG A 83 56.57 -70.81 19.95
C ARG A 83 58.03 -70.49 19.67
N MET A 84 58.92 -70.89 20.58
CA MET A 84 60.30 -71.25 20.23
C MET A 84 60.89 -72.23 21.26
N SER A 85 61.71 -73.14 20.73
CA SER A 85 62.86 -73.84 21.34
C SER A 85 62.69 -75.24 21.96
N ASP A 86 62.82 -76.27 21.11
CA ASP A 86 63.96 -77.22 21.00
C ASP A 86 64.71 -77.79 22.23
N LYS A 87 64.72 -79.15 22.25
CA LYS A 87 65.87 -80.12 22.33
C LYS A 87 66.29 -80.77 23.66
N GLN A 88 66.19 -82.11 23.67
CA GLN A 88 67.18 -83.16 24.02
C GLN A 88 66.37 -84.43 24.39
N THR A 89 66.57 -85.64 23.86
CA THR A 89 67.81 -86.41 23.70
C THR A 89 67.68 -87.45 22.57
N GLU A 90 68.59 -87.34 21.61
CA GLU A 90 68.98 -88.33 20.62
C GLU A 90 69.89 -89.35 21.36
N ILE A 91 69.66 -90.66 21.33
CA ILE A 91 70.48 -91.66 20.60
C ILE A 91 69.87 -93.03 20.94
N ARG A 92 68.82 -93.42 20.22
CA ARG A 92 68.40 -94.83 20.00
C ARG A 92 67.38 -95.00 18.87
N VAL A 93 67.01 -93.91 18.18
CA VAL A 93 65.92 -93.89 17.19
C VAL A 93 66.41 -93.94 15.73
N LYS A 94 67.72 -93.90 15.44
CA LYS A 94 68.23 -93.74 14.06
C LYS A 94 67.85 -94.82 13.03
N VAL A 95 67.27 -95.95 13.44
CA VAL A 95 66.69 -96.95 12.52
C VAL A 95 65.16 -96.85 12.42
N LYS A 96 64.44 -96.45 13.48
CA LYS A 96 63.00 -96.11 13.45
C LYS A 96 62.71 -94.71 12.88
N ASP A 97 63.68 -93.79 12.93
CA ASP A 97 63.61 -92.45 12.35
C ASP A 97 63.71 -92.49 10.83
N ALA A 98 64.38 -93.48 10.24
CA ALA A 98 64.41 -93.61 8.78
C ALA A 98 63.05 -94.08 8.24
N GLU A 99 62.41 -95.07 8.88
CA GLU A 99 61.07 -95.53 8.52
C GLU A 99 59.97 -94.52 8.84
N THR A 100 60.05 -93.83 9.98
CA THR A 100 59.10 -92.75 10.29
C THR A 100 59.35 -91.53 9.41
N ARG A 101 60.60 -91.18 9.05
CA ARG A 101 60.87 -90.13 8.04
C ARG A 101 60.33 -90.49 6.67
N MET A 102 60.45 -91.76 6.24
CA MET A 102 59.87 -92.20 4.96
C MET A 102 58.34 -92.14 5.00
N LYS A 103 57.70 -92.61 6.08
CA LYS A 103 56.24 -92.52 6.26
C LYS A 103 55.77 -91.07 6.39
N THR A 104 56.49 -90.20 7.12
CA THR A 104 56.16 -88.77 7.22
C THR A 104 56.43 -88.04 5.91
N MET A 105 57.39 -88.50 5.10
CA MET A 105 57.66 -87.93 3.79
C MET A 105 56.58 -88.35 2.79
N ASP A 106 56.07 -89.58 2.88
CA ASP A 106 54.95 -90.04 2.06
C ASP A 106 53.63 -89.38 2.49
N THR A 107 53.38 -89.19 3.80
CA THR A 107 52.23 -88.38 4.25
C THR A 107 52.40 -86.91 3.89
N ALA A 108 53.60 -86.34 3.99
CA ALA A 108 53.85 -84.97 3.54
C ALA A 108 53.68 -84.80 2.03
N LYS A 109 54.02 -85.82 1.23
CA LYS A 109 53.77 -85.84 -0.22
C LYS A 109 52.27 -85.92 -0.54
N THR A 110 51.51 -86.76 0.15
CA THR A 110 50.05 -86.82 -0.07
C THR A 110 49.35 -85.57 0.44
N GLU A 111 49.80 -84.99 1.55
CA GLU A 111 49.33 -83.72 2.08
C GLU A 111 49.70 -82.55 1.16
N THR A 112 50.90 -82.50 0.61
CA THR A 112 51.28 -81.45 -0.37
C THR A 112 50.48 -81.58 -1.66
N ILE A 113 50.21 -82.80 -2.15
CA ILE A 113 49.32 -83.01 -3.30
C ILE A 113 47.88 -82.58 -2.97
N TYR A 114 47.39 -82.87 -1.77
CA TYR A 114 46.06 -82.46 -1.32
C TYR A 114 45.95 -80.94 -1.16
N ILE A 115 46.95 -80.30 -0.55
CA ILE A 115 47.06 -78.85 -0.39
C ILE A 115 47.17 -78.17 -1.76
N ALA A 116 47.97 -78.71 -2.68
CA ALA A 116 48.09 -78.20 -4.04
C ALA A 116 46.75 -78.26 -4.79
N ARG A 117 46.01 -79.38 -4.69
CA ARG A 117 44.66 -79.49 -5.26
C ARG A 117 43.67 -78.51 -4.62
N ARG A 118 43.74 -78.32 -3.31
CA ARG A 118 42.89 -77.35 -2.59
C ARG A 118 43.23 -75.91 -2.97
N LEU A 119 44.51 -75.59 -3.15
CA LEU A 119 44.98 -74.30 -3.66
C LEU A 119 44.51 -74.04 -5.08
N GLN A 120 44.60 -75.05 -5.95
CA GLN A 120 44.12 -74.95 -7.32
C GLN A 120 42.59 -74.74 -7.36
N ALA A 121 41.83 -75.51 -6.58
CA ALA A 121 40.38 -75.31 -6.47
C ALA A 121 40.00 -73.94 -5.87
N ALA A 122 40.79 -73.42 -4.93
CA ALA A 122 40.60 -72.08 -4.40
C ALA A 122 40.91 -71.00 -5.45
N LYS A 123 41.97 -71.18 -6.24
CA LYS A 123 42.33 -70.29 -7.35
C LYS A 123 41.23 -70.25 -8.41
N GLU A 124 40.73 -71.40 -8.84
CA GLU A 124 39.63 -71.50 -9.80
C GLU A 124 38.34 -70.84 -9.28
N ARG A 125 38.05 -70.93 -7.96
CA ARG A 125 36.92 -70.21 -7.35
C ARG A 125 37.12 -68.71 -7.35
N MET A 126 38.33 -68.23 -7.08
CA MET A 126 38.67 -66.82 -7.12
C MET A 126 38.53 -66.24 -8.53
N GLU A 127 39.05 -66.94 -9.53
CA GLU A 127 38.98 -66.54 -10.93
C GLU A 127 37.52 -66.46 -11.43
N LYS A 128 36.66 -67.41 -11.01
CA LYS A 128 35.21 -67.33 -11.25
C LYS A 128 34.56 -66.13 -10.56
N PHE A 129 34.99 -65.81 -9.33
CA PHE A 129 34.49 -64.63 -8.62
C PHE A 129 34.92 -63.32 -9.29
N GLU A 130 36.16 -63.22 -9.78
CA GLU A 130 36.63 -62.05 -10.53
C GLU A 130 35.84 -61.86 -11.84
N GLN A 131 35.55 -62.94 -12.58
CA GLN A 131 34.71 -62.88 -13.77
C GLN A 131 33.25 -62.49 -13.46
N MET A 132 32.69 -62.97 -12.35
CA MET A 132 31.37 -62.53 -11.88
C MET A 132 31.38 -61.06 -11.45
N SER A 133 32.44 -60.56 -10.81
CA SER A 133 32.56 -59.16 -10.42
C SER A 133 32.65 -58.23 -11.62
N LEU A 134 33.47 -58.58 -12.63
CA LEU A 134 33.61 -57.81 -13.86
C LEU A 134 32.29 -57.71 -14.64
N THR A 135 31.50 -58.79 -14.67
CA THR A 135 30.19 -58.78 -15.34
C THR A 135 29.13 -57.99 -14.55
N GLU A 136 29.16 -58.03 -13.22
CA GLU A 136 28.30 -57.17 -12.39
C GLU A 136 28.59 -55.69 -12.57
N ASP A 137 29.87 -55.30 -12.63
CA ASP A 137 30.24 -53.89 -12.79
C ASP A 137 29.88 -53.37 -14.20
N GLN A 138 30.06 -54.17 -15.25
CA GLN A 138 29.55 -53.85 -16.58
C GLN A 138 28.00 -53.71 -16.61
N ALA A 139 27.28 -54.51 -15.81
CA ALA A 139 25.83 -54.39 -15.69
C ALA A 139 25.42 -53.11 -14.94
N LYS A 140 26.18 -52.69 -13.91
CA LYS A 140 25.98 -51.43 -13.19
C LYS A 140 26.25 -50.23 -14.09
N ASP A 141 27.33 -50.26 -14.88
CA ASP A 141 27.67 -49.17 -15.82
C ASP A 141 26.61 -48.99 -16.91
N LYS A 142 26.07 -50.09 -17.44
CA LYS A 142 24.94 -50.05 -18.38
C LYS A 142 23.67 -49.45 -17.75
N LYS A 143 23.39 -49.78 -16.49
CA LYS A 143 22.25 -49.18 -15.75
C LYS A 143 22.48 -47.69 -15.52
N TYR A 144 23.70 -47.29 -15.15
CA TYR A 144 24.07 -45.88 -14.96
C TYR A 144 23.95 -45.08 -16.25
N HIS A 145 24.49 -45.58 -17.37
CA HIS A 145 24.32 -44.95 -18.68
C HIS A 145 22.86 -44.86 -19.11
N GLY A 146 22.06 -45.91 -18.86
CA GLY A 146 20.62 -45.89 -19.10
C GLY A 146 19.89 -44.81 -18.29
N LEU A 147 20.28 -44.61 -17.02
CA LEU A 147 19.74 -43.56 -16.18
C LEU A 147 20.17 -42.16 -16.68
N LEU A 148 21.43 -42.00 -17.04
CA LEU A 148 21.99 -40.73 -17.53
C LEU A 148 21.34 -40.31 -18.84
N ASN A 149 21.06 -41.24 -19.75
CA ASN A 149 20.31 -40.98 -20.98
C ASN A 149 18.86 -40.53 -20.71
N ARG A 150 18.18 -41.12 -19.71
CA ARG A 150 16.83 -40.67 -19.32
C ARG A 150 16.87 -39.27 -18.74
N TYR A 151 17.84 -38.96 -17.88
CA TYR A 151 18.04 -37.60 -17.36
C TYR A 151 18.29 -36.61 -18.49
N HIS A 152 19.12 -36.97 -19.47
CA HIS A 152 19.41 -36.09 -20.60
C HIS A 152 18.15 -35.80 -21.43
N MET A 153 17.31 -36.82 -21.65
CA MET A 153 16.04 -36.68 -22.36
C MET A 153 15.05 -35.79 -21.59
N VAL A 154 14.91 -35.99 -20.27
CA VAL A 154 14.06 -35.14 -19.40
C VAL A 154 14.54 -33.70 -19.40
N TRP A 155 15.85 -33.47 -19.36
CA TRP A 155 16.43 -32.14 -19.41
C TRP A 155 16.18 -31.44 -20.76
N GLN A 156 16.27 -32.17 -21.87
CA GLN A 156 15.91 -31.63 -23.20
C GLN A 156 14.41 -31.28 -23.28
N MET A 157 13.53 -32.12 -22.72
CA MET A 157 12.10 -31.81 -22.64
C MET A 157 11.81 -30.58 -21.78
N TYR A 158 12.49 -30.45 -20.64
CA TYR A 158 12.36 -29.28 -19.76
C TYR A 158 12.78 -28.00 -20.48
N ASN A 159 13.93 -28.00 -21.17
CA ASN A 159 14.37 -26.82 -21.92
C ASN A 159 13.43 -26.46 -23.06
N LYS A 160 12.81 -27.46 -23.71
CA LYS A 160 11.79 -27.21 -24.74
C LYS A 160 10.54 -26.57 -24.13
N LEU A 161 10.04 -27.12 -23.03
CA LEU A 161 8.88 -26.59 -22.32
C LEU A 161 9.12 -25.17 -21.79
N GLN A 162 10.33 -24.88 -21.30
CA GLN A 162 10.71 -23.55 -20.86
C GLN A 162 10.64 -22.54 -22.01
N LYS A 163 11.18 -22.89 -23.19
CA LYS A 163 11.08 -22.04 -24.38
C LYS A 163 9.64 -21.82 -24.82
N ASP A 164 8.82 -22.87 -24.80
CA ASP A 164 7.40 -22.76 -25.15
C ASP A 164 6.65 -21.86 -24.16
N MET A 165 6.99 -21.92 -22.86
CA MET A 165 6.43 -21.04 -21.83
C MET A 165 6.86 -19.57 -22.01
N ASP A 166 8.13 -19.33 -22.35
CA ASP A 166 8.65 -17.98 -22.60
C ASP A 166 7.97 -17.35 -23.84
N ILE A 167 7.74 -18.13 -24.90
CA ILE A 167 6.98 -17.70 -26.08
C ILE A 167 5.53 -17.36 -25.69
N LEU A 168 4.87 -18.23 -24.93
CA LEU A 168 3.48 -18.01 -24.51
C LEU A 168 3.33 -16.76 -23.63
N GLN A 169 4.29 -16.50 -22.75
CA GLN A 169 4.32 -15.28 -21.95
C GLN A 169 4.52 -14.04 -22.82
N GLY A 170 5.40 -14.13 -23.83
CA GLY A 170 5.59 -13.09 -24.84
C GLY A 170 4.29 -12.75 -25.59
N ASP A 171 3.61 -13.77 -26.12
CA ASP A 171 2.35 -13.62 -26.87
C ASP A 171 1.21 -13.08 -25.99
N PHE A 172 1.17 -13.46 -24.72
CA PHE A 172 0.18 -12.93 -23.79
C PHE A 172 0.43 -11.45 -23.48
N GLN A 173 1.69 -11.07 -23.29
CA GLN A 173 2.08 -9.69 -23.03
C GLN A 173 1.77 -8.78 -24.23
N THR A 174 2.09 -9.21 -25.46
CA THR A 174 1.77 -8.47 -26.68
C THR A 174 0.27 -8.35 -26.89
N SER A 175 -0.51 -9.41 -26.63
CA SER A 175 -1.97 -9.36 -26.71
C SER A 175 -2.60 -8.38 -25.70
N ILE A 176 -2.03 -8.27 -24.49
CA ILE A 176 -2.45 -7.25 -23.51
C ILE A 176 -2.13 -5.85 -24.03
N GLU A 177 -0.92 -5.62 -24.56
CA GLU A 177 -0.52 -4.31 -25.08
C GLU A 177 -1.37 -3.87 -26.28
N GLU A 178 -1.73 -4.78 -27.18
CA GLU A 178 -2.64 -4.51 -28.28
C GLU A 178 -4.05 -4.15 -27.80
N LYS A 179 -4.61 -4.91 -26.84
CA LYS A 179 -5.93 -4.59 -26.26
C LYS A 179 -5.94 -3.26 -25.53
N ILE A 180 -4.85 -2.89 -24.86
CA ILE A 180 -4.71 -1.58 -24.23
C ILE A 180 -4.70 -0.48 -25.30
N LYS A 181 -3.92 -0.65 -26.38
CA LYS A 181 -3.89 0.31 -27.49
C LYS A 181 -5.25 0.47 -28.16
N GLU A 182 -5.96 -0.63 -28.44
CA GLU A 182 -7.31 -0.58 -29.01
C GLU A 182 -8.31 0.14 -28.08
N GLN A 183 -8.23 -0.11 -26.77
CA GLN A 183 -9.04 0.64 -25.81
C GLN A 183 -8.67 2.14 -25.77
N GLU A 184 -7.39 2.48 -25.80
CA GLU A 184 -6.94 3.87 -25.86
C GLU A 184 -7.45 4.57 -27.13
N ASP A 185 -7.36 3.91 -28.28
CA ASP A 185 -7.82 4.42 -29.57
C ASP A 185 -9.34 4.61 -29.65
N LEU A 186 -10.13 3.90 -28.84
CA LEU A 186 -11.58 4.10 -28.72
C LEU A 186 -11.95 5.16 -27.67
N ILE A 187 -11.23 5.21 -26.55
CA ILE A 187 -11.52 6.10 -25.42
C ILE A 187 -11.15 7.55 -25.75
N ILE A 188 -9.99 7.78 -26.38
CA ILE A 188 -9.50 9.13 -26.71
C ILE A 188 -10.45 9.90 -27.65
N PRO A 189 -10.96 9.33 -28.77
CA PRO A 189 -11.92 10.03 -29.62
C PRO A 189 -13.27 10.24 -28.95
N ASN A 190 -13.77 9.28 -28.14
CA ASN A 190 -15.00 9.47 -27.37
C ASN A 190 -14.86 10.62 -26.36
N ILE A 191 -13.74 10.71 -25.65
CA ILE A 191 -13.46 11.83 -24.75
C ILE A 191 -13.37 13.16 -25.52
N LYS A 192 -12.71 13.18 -26.68
CA LYS A 192 -12.66 14.39 -27.53
C LYS A 192 -14.04 14.80 -28.03
N LEU A 193 -14.91 13.84 -28.35
CA LEU A 193 -16.27 14.09 -28.83
C LEU A 193 -17.17 14.62 -27.70
N GLU A 194 -17.09 14.02 -26.50
CA GLU A 194 -17.80 14.51 -25.31
C GLU A 194 -17.36 15.93 -24.92
N LEU A 195 -16.05 16.23 -25.02
CA LEU A 195 -15.52 17.57 -24.75
C LEU A 195 -15.98 18.60 -25.80
N LYS A 196 -16.13 18.21 -27.07
CA LYS A 196 -16.69 19.09 -28.12
C LYS A 196 -18.21 19.27 -28.00
N GLN A 197 -18.93 18.29 -27.47
CA GLN A 197 -20.39 18.33 -27.33
C GLN A 197 -20.86 19.10 -26.08
N ARG A 198 -19.97 19.35 -25.11
CA ARG A 198 -20.24 20.34 -24.05
C ARG A 198 -20.22 21.74 -24.65
N LYS A 199 -21.38 22.18 -25.16
CA LYS A 199 -21.64 23.61 -25.35
C LYS A 199 -21.41 24.28 -24.00
N ALA A 200 -20.36 25.08 -23.94
CA ALA A 200 -20.01 25.87 -22.78
C ALA A 200 -21.20 26.78 -22.45
N ASP A 201 -21.84 26.55 -21.31
CA ASP A 201 -22.36 27.65 -20.50
C ASP A 201 -21.18 28.09 -19.60
N PRO A 202 -20.32 29.01 -20.06
CA PRO A 202 -19.12 29.40 -19.33
C PRO A 202 -19.41 30.01 -17.95
N GLU A 203 -20.67 30.37 -17.66
CA GLU A 203 -21.07 31.00 -16.39
C GLU A 203 -21.61 30.02 -15.33
N ILE A 204 -22.01 28.80 -15.70
CA ILE A 204 -22.63 27.85 -14.77
C ILE A 204 -21.60 26.90 -14.13
N GLU A 205 -20.48 26.60 -14.79
CA GLU A 205 -19.61 25.48 -14.38
C GLU A 205 -18.46 25.80 -13.41
N LEU A 206 -18.21 27.07 -13.07
CA LEU A 206 -16.99 27.47 -12.35
C LEU A 206 -17.21 28.01 -10.93
N LYS A 207 -18.40 27.79 -10.35
CA LYS A 207 -18.74 28.28 -9.02
C LYS A 207 -18.29 27.28 -7.95
N LEU A 208 -17.22 27.62 -7.22
CA LEU A 208 -16.83 26.87 -6.02
C LEU A 208 -17.87 27.08 -4.91
N THR A 209 -18.29 26.02 -4.22
CA THR A 209 -19.14 26.19 -3.04
C THR A 209 -18.33 26.72 -1.85
N LEU A 210 -19.01 27.30 -0.85
CA LEU A 210 -18.34 27.76 0.38
C LEU A 210 -17.66 26.60 1.12
N ALA A 211 -18.21 25.39 1.05
CA ALA A 211 -17.62 24.20 1.65
C ALA A 211 -16.29 23.86 0.96
N ASP A 212 -16.25 23.91 -0.37
CA ASP A 212 -15.04 23.62 -1.16
C ASP A 212 -13.94 24.65 -0.91
N GLN A 213 -14.32 25.92 -0.78
CA GLN A 213 -13.35 26.99 -0.48
C GLN A 213 -12.70 26.77 0.89
N LYS A 214 -13.49 26.36 1.89
CA LYS A 214 -12.99 26.02 3.22
C LYS A 214 -12.12 24.77 3.21
N GLN A 215 -12.54 23.74 2.48
CA GLN A 215 -11.77 22.51 2.34
C GLN A 215 -10.43 22.77 1.65
N ASN A 216 -10.40 23.62 0.62
CA ASN A 216 -9.17 24.01 -0.06
C ASN A 216 -8.21 24.79 0.83
N LEU A 217 -8.72 25.64 1.72
CA LEU A 217 -7.89 26.29 2.73
C LEU A 217 -7.23 25.27 3.67
N GLN A 218 -7.97 24.26 4.12
CA GLN A 218 -7.41 23.18 4.96
C GLN A 218 -6.36 22.35 4.22
N ILE A 219 -6.60 22.03 2.94
CA ILE A 219 -5.63 21.30 2.11
C ILE A 219 -4.35 22.12 1.93
N LEU A 220 -4.47 23.43 1.69
CA LEU A 220 -3.32 24.33 1.57
C LEU A 220 -2.54 24.47 2.88
N GLU A 221 -3.24 24.58 4.01
CA GLU A 221 -2.63 24.66 5.34
C GLU A 221 -1.84 23.38 5.66
N LYS A 222 -2.44 22.22 5.45
CA LYS A 222 -1.76 20.93 5.59
C LYS A 222 -0.58 20.78 4.64
N ALA A 223 -0.72 21.21 3.39
CA ALA A 223 0.38 21.18 2.42
C ALA A 223 1.54 22.10 2.84
N TYR A 224 1.26 23.21 3.51
CA TYR A 224 2.26 24.13 4.05
C TYR A 224 2.98 23.52 5.26
N GLU A 225 2.23 22.94 6.21
CA GLU A 225 2.79 22.21 7.36
C GLU A 225 3.70 21.06 6.93
N GLU A 226 3.32 20.35 5.86
CA GLU A 226 4.11 19.27 5.27
C GLU A 226 5.28 19.76 4.38
N ASN A 227 5.54 21.07 4.31
CA ASN A 227 6.57 21.71 3.47
C ASN A 227 6.46 21.35 1.97
N LYS A 228 5.25 21.10 1.48
CA LYS A 228 4.99 20.75 0.06
C LYS A 228 4.73 21.96 -0.83
N ILE A 229 4.43 23.11 -0.24
CA ILE A 229 4.13 24.37 -0.92
C ILE A 229 5.03 25.49 -0.40
N SER A 230 5.44 26.40 -1.28
CA SER A 230 6.19 27.59 -0.88
C SER A 230 5.33 28.53 -0.04
N LYS A 231 5.96 29.27 0.87
CA LYS A 231 5.28 30.24 1.75
C LYS A 231 4.53 31.30 0.94
N ASP A 232 5.14 31.79 -0.15
CA ASP A 232 4.56 32.84 -0.97
C ASP A 232 3.32 32.36 -1.71
N LEU A 233 3.37 31.13 -2.27
CA LEU A 233 2.22 30.54 -2.97
C LEU A 233 1.08 30.23 -1.99
N TYR A 234 1.40 29.73 -0.79
CA TYR A 234 0.42 29.54 0.28
C TYR A 234 -0.26 30.86 0.70
N MET A 235 0.53 31.92 0.93
CA MET A 235 0.01 33.23 1.31
C MET A 235 -0.89 33.81 0.22
N MET A 236 -0.49 33.71 -1.04
CA MET A 236 -1.28 34.20 -2.18
C MET A 236 -2.58 33.41 -2.37
N ALA A 237 -2.50 32.07 -2.32
CA ALA A 237 -3.65 31.18 -2.45
C ALA A 237 -4.68 31.40 -1.33
N SER A 238 -4.20 31.44 -0.08
CA SER A 238 -5.05 31.62 1.09
C SER A 238 -5.70 33.00 1.11
N ALA A 239 -4.98 34.06 0.70
CA ALA A 239 -5.53 35.40 0.62
C ALA A 239 -6.67 35.48 -0.43
N LEU A 240 -6.50 34.88 -1.60
CA LEU A 240 -7.54 34.86 -2.64
C LEU A 240 -8.77 34.06 -2.20
N LEU A 241 -8.59 32.88 -1.59
CA LEU A 241 -9.70 32.09 -1.06
C LEU A 241 -10.43 32.81 0.07
N LYS A 242 -9.71 33.46 0.98
CA LYS A 242 -10.31 34.30 2.04
C LYS A 242 -11.09 35.48 1.48
N LYS A 243 -10.59 36.13 0.41
CA LYS A 243 -11.33 37.18 -0.31
C LYS A 243 -12.62 36.62 -0.93
N ALA A 244 -12.56 35.47 -1.58
CA ALA A 244 -13.74 34.81 -2.17
C ALA A 244 -14.81 34.49 -1.11
N LEU A 245 -14.40 34.01 0.07
CA LEU A 245 -15.32 33.70 1.18
C LEU A 245 -16.08 34.93 1.72
N ARG A 246 -15.52 36.15 1.57
CA ARG A 246 -16.15 37.39 2.05
C ARG A 246 -17.21 37.94 1.08
N ILE A 247 -17.17 37.59 -0.21
CA ILE A 247 -18.06 38.13 -1.24
C ILE A 247 -19.55 37.85 -0.93
N PRO A 248 -19.96 36.63 -0.56
CA PRO A 248 -21.36 36.37 -0.21
C PRO A 248 -21.84 37.21 0.98
N GLY A 249 -20.97 37.45 1.97
CA GLY A 249 -21.27 38.33 3.10
C GLY A 249 -21.51 39.77 2.68
N LYS A 250 -20.62 40.33 1.84
CA LYS A 250 -20.80 41.68 1.25
C LYS A 250 -22.11 41.80 0.46
N ARG A 251 -22.44 40.77 -0.34
CA ARG A 251 -23.68 40.74 -1.13
C ARG A 251 -24.92 40.80 -0.23
N ILE A 252 -24.94 39.98 0.82
CA ILE A 252 -26.03 39.97 1.80
C ILE A 252 -26.16 41.33 2.49
N LYS A 253 -25.03 41.94 2.88
CA LYS A 253 -25.01 43.29 3.48
C LYS A 253 -25.67 44.32 2.57
N TYR A 254 -25.30 44.37 1.28
CA TYR A 254 -25.92 45.29 0.33
C TYR A 254 -27.41 45.04 0.13
N LEU A 255 -27.85 43.79 0.09
CA LEU A 255 -29.28 43.46 0.01
C LEU A 255 -30.05 43.92 1.25
N PHE A 256 -29.48 43.80 2.45
CA PHE A 256 -30.10 44.32 3.66
C PHE A 256 -30.14 45.84 3.69
N GLU A 257 -29.05 46.52 3.34
CA GLU A 257 -29.00 47.98 3.25
C GLU A 257 -30.02 48.51 2.24
N GLN A 258 -30.14 47.86 1.08
CA GLN A 258 -31.15 48.15 0.07
C GLN A 258 -32.57 47.94 0.61
N TYR A 259 -32.82 46.83 1.31
CA TYR A 259 -34.13 46.54 1.89
C TYR A 259 -34.53 47.55 2.97
N ILE A 260 -33.60 47.93 3.86
CA ILE A 260 -33.84 48.92 4.91
C ILE A 260 -34.15 50.28 4.28
N ALA A 261 -33.39 50.69 3.27
CA ALA A 261 -33.65 51.93 2.54
C ALA A 261 -35.02 51.90 1.85
N PHE A 262 -35.36 50.79 1.19
CA PHE A 262 -36.66 50.60 0.54
C PHE A 262 -37.82 50.68 1.54
N ARG A 263 -37.71 50.01 2.70
CA ARG A 263 -38.71 50.08 3.77
C ARG A 263 -38.87 51.50 4.32
N SER A 264 -37.77 52.22 4.54
CA SER A 264 -37.84 53.61 5.00
C SER A 264 -38.55 54.53 4.02
N VAL A 265 -38.38 54.31 2.71
CA VAL A 265 -39.09 55.06 1.66
C VAL A 265 -40.55 54.68 1.63
N GLN A 266 -40.88 53.38 1.70
CA GLN A 266 -42.27 52.90 1.75
C GLN A 266 -43.02 53.43 2.96
N ASP A 267 -42.45 53.34 4.16
CA ASP A 267 -43.08 53.87 5.37
C ASP A 267 -43.30 55.40 5.28
N SER A 268 -42.40 56.12 4.61
CA SER A 268 -42.57 57.57 4.37
C SER A 268 -43.67 57.85 3.35
N ARG A 269 -43.77 57.03 2.29
CA ARG A 269 -44.83 57.11 1.27
C ARG A 269 -46.19 56.83 1.87
N GLU A 270 -46.34 55.76 2.65
CA GLU A 270 -47.58 55.40 3.33
C GLU A 270 -48.07 56.52 4.25
N ARG A 271 -47.17 57.17 5.00
CA ARG A 271 -47.50 58.33 5.83
C ARG A 271 -48.00 59.53 5.02
N LEU A 272 -47.32 59.86 3.93
CA LEU A 272 -47.72 60.98 3.07
C LEU A 272 -49.04 60.69 2.34
N GLN A 273 -49.25 59.45 1.94
CA GLN A 273 -50.49 59.01 1.32
C GLN A 273 -51.67 59.09 2.31
N GLY A 274 -51.47 58.69 3.57
CA GLY A 274 -52.48 58.88 4.61
C GLY A 274 -52.82 60.35 4.89
N ILE A 275 -51.87 61.28 4.71
CA ILE A 275 -52.13 62.72 4.82
C ILE A 275 -52.90 63.24 3.59
N LEU A 276 -52.62 62.70 2.40
CA LEU A 276 -53.30 63.08 1.16
C LEU A 276 -54.78 62.64 1.13
N GLU A 277 -55.13 61.58 1.86
CA GLU A 277 -56.50 61.06 1.99
C GLU A 277 -57.41 61.95 2.85
N ASP A 278 -56.85 62.93 3.58
CA ASP A 278 -57.63 63.88 4.39
C ASP A 278 -58.42 64.86 3.49
N PRO A 279 -59.77 64.89 3.56
CA PRO A 279 -60.59 65.75 2.72
C PRO A 279 -60.52 67.25 3.10
N GLU A 280 -60.01 67.60 4.28
CA GLU A 280 -59.88 68.99 4.75
C GLU A 280 -58.56 69.65 4.31
N LEU A 281 -57.72 68.94 3.57
CA LEU A 281 -56.40 69.41 3.17
C LEU A 281 -56.49 70.50 2.08
N ALA A 282 -55.81 71.64 2.30
CA ALA A 282 -55.75 72.72 1.34
C ALA A 282 -55.10 72.29 0.01
N SER A 283 -55.65 72.76 -1.12
CA SER A 283 -55.19 72.38 -2.47
C SER A 283 -53.69 72.65 -2.71
N ASP A 284 -53.17 73.76 -2.19
CA ASP A 284 -51.76 74.13 -2.37
C ASP A 284 -50.82 73.16 -1.62
N VAL A 285 -51.20 72.76 -0.41
CA VAL A 285 -50.46 71.79 0.42
C VAL A 285 -50.49 70.40 -0.21
N ARG A 286 -51.62 70.03 -0.84
CA ARG A 286 -51.74 68.77 -1.58
C ARG A 286 -50.75 68.71 -2.75
N GLY A 287 -50.63 69.79 -3.53
CA GLY A 287 -49.65 69.90 -4.63
C GLY A 287 -48.20 69.77 -4.15
N ASP A 288 -47.85 70.44 -3.05
CA ASP A 288 -46.50 70.37 -2.46
C ASP A 288 -46.12 68.95 -2.00
N ILE A 289 -47.08 68.20 -1.43
CA ILE A 289 -46.88 66.82 -1.00
C ILE A 289 -46.70 65.89 -2.21
N GLU A 290 -47.52 66.05 -3.26
CA GLU A 290 -47.38 65.27 -4.50
C GLU A 290 -46.02 65.52 -5.17
N ASP A 291 -45.56 66.77 -5.21
CA ASP A 291 -44.24 67.11 -5.76
C ASP A 291 -43.09 66.62 -4.87
N TYR A 292 -43.28 66.59 -3.55
CA TYR A 292 -42.35 65.93 -2.63
C TYR A 292 -42.30 64.41 -2.87
N MET A 293 -43.44 63.76 -3.09
CA MET A 293 -43.50 62.33 -3.43
C MET A 293 -42.78 62.03 -4.75
N LYS A 294 -43.00 62.83 -5.81
CA LYS A 294 -42.25 62.70 -7.08
C LYS A 294 -40.74 62.85 -6.89
N ARG A 295 -40.30 63.83 -6.08
CA ARG A 295 -38.88 64.00 -5.73
C ARG A 295 -38.32 62.81 -4.95
N MET A 296 -39.11 62.23 -4.05
CA MET A 296 -38.74 61.03 -3.30
C MET A 296 -38.60 59.81 -4.22
N GLU A 297 -39.52 59.61 -5.15
CA GLU A 297 -39.45 58.52 -6.15
C GLU A 297 -38.23 58.68 -7.06
N SER A 298 -38.00 59.88 -7.58
CA SER A 298 -36.81 60.18 -8.40
C SER A 298 -35.51 59.88 -7.64
N LYS A 299 -35.41 60.31 -6.38
CA LYS A 299 -34.26 60.02 -5.51
C LYS A 299 -34.11 58.53 -5.23
N THR A 300 -35.22 57.80 -5.09
CA THR A 300 -35.21 56.35 -4.84
C THR A 300 -34.73 55.60 -6.08
N ASN A 301 -35.16 55.99 -7.28
CA ASN A 301 -34.69 55.43 -8.53
C ASN A 301 -33.18 55.67 -8.73
N ALA A 302 -32.71 56.90 -8.49
CA ALA A 302 -31.27 57.21 -8.53
C ALA A 302 -30.47 56.36 -7.53
N ASN A 303 -30.98 56.17 -6.32
CA ASN A 303 -30.36 55.28 -5.34
C ASN A 303 -30.37 53.81 -5.80
N MET A 304 -31.45 53.35 -6.44
CA MET A 304 -31.57 51.99 -7.00
C MET A 304 -30.50 51.74 -8.06
N GLU A 305 -30.21 52.72 -8.92
CA GLU A 305 -29.13 52.66 -9.91
C GLU A 305 -27.77 52.50 -9.24
N VAL A 306 -27.49 53.27 -8.19
CA VAL A 306 -26.25 53.13 -7.38
C VAL A 306 -26.13 51.73 -6.76
N TRP A 307 -27.24 51.16 -6.25
CA TRP A 307 -27.24 49.79 -5.71
C TRP A 307 -26.99 48.75 -6.79
N ASN A 308 -27.61 48.91 -7.97
CA ASN A 308 -27.40 48.02 -9.11
C ASN A 308 -25.95 48.07 -9.59
N GLU A 309 -25.34 49.26 -9.62
CA GLU A 309 -23.93 49.43 -9.95
C GLU A 309 -23.01 48.75 -8.92
N ARG A 310 -23.28 48.94 -7.61
CA ARG A 310 -22.54 48.23 -6.55
C ARG A 310 -22.64 46.72 -6.65
N MET A 311 -23.82 46.19 -6.99
CA MET A 311 -24.03 44.76 -7.20
C MET A 311 -23.29 44.24 -8.43
N ARG A 312 -23.29 45.01 -9.53
CA ARG A 312 -22.52 44.69 -10.74
C ARG A 312 -21.02 44.65 -10.45
N ASN A 313 -20.50 45.67 -9.75
CA ASN A 313 -19.10 45.74 -9.34
C ASN A 313 -18.71 44.55 -8.46
N LEU A 314 -19.60 44.11 -7.57
CA LEU A 314 -19.38 42.93 -6.72
C LEU A 314 -19.37 41.63 -7.54
N GLU A 315 -20.22 41.52 -8.57
CA GLU A 315 -20.20 40.38 -9.49
C GLU A 315 -18.95 40.34 -10.35
N GLU A 316 -18.45 41.50 -10.79
CA GLU A 316 -17.18 41.62 -11.51
C GLU A 316 -16.00 41.26 -10.59
N GLU A 317 -15.95 41.79 -9.36
CA GLU A 317 -14.95 41.43 -8.33
C GLU A 317 -14.97 39.90 -8.11
N ARG A 318 -16.17 39.32 -8.02
CA ARG A 318 -16.34 37.87 -7.90
C ARG A 318 -15.77 37.11 -9.10
N LYS A 319 -16.10 37.53 -10.33
CA LYS A 319 -15.60 36.89 -11.56
C LYS A 319 -14.08 36.95 -11.62
N GLN A 320 -13.48 38.09 -11.32
CA GLN A 320 -12.03 38.28 -11.28
C GLN A 320 -11.35 37.41 -10.21
N ILE A 321 -11.87 37.41 -8.98
CA ILE A 321 -11.32 36.57 -7.89
C ILE A 321 -11.40 35.09 -8.27
N HIS A 322 -12.50 34.63 -8.86
CA HIS A 322 -12.60 33.26 -9.34
C HIS A 322 -11.52 32.99 -10.38
N GLN A 323 -11.44 33.79 -11.46
CA GLN A 323 -10.41 33.60 -12.50
C GLN A 323 -8.99 33.53 -11.94
N ASN A 324 -8.67 34.35 -10.93
CA ASN A 324 -7.36 34.34 -10.28
C ASN A 324 -7.16 33.06 -9.44
N ILE A 325 -8.17 32.61 -8.69
CA ILE A 325 -8.14 31.32 -7.99
C ILE A 325 -7.90 30.17 -8.96
N TRP A 326 -8.54 30.21 -10.13
CA TRP A 326 -8.39 29.19 -11.18
C TRP A 326 -6.95 29.12 -11.71
N LYS A 327 -6.33 30.25 -12.02
CA LYS A 327 -4.93 30.31 -12.44
C LYS A 327 -4.01 29.75 -11.34
N LEU A 328 -4.26 30.16 -10.09
CA LEU A 328 -3.44 29.79 -8.96
C LEU A 328 -3.56 28.29 -8.61
N PHE A 329 -4.74 27.68 -8.80
CA PHE A 329 -4.90 26.23 -8.64
C PHE A 329 -4.05 25.43 -9.63
N ASN A 330 -3.93 25.90 -10.87
CA ASN A 330 -3.06 25.28 -11.86
C ASN A 330 -1.58 25.44 -11.50
N GLU A 331 -1.19 26.59 -10.96
CA GLU A 331 0.18 26.84 -10.47
C GLU A 331 0.53 25.94 -9.27
N VAL A 332 -0.35 25.89 -8.26
CA VAL A 332 -0.20 24.99 -7.09
C VAL A 332 -0.06 23.55 -7.54
N LEU A 333 -0.91 23.09 -8.47
CA LEU A 333 -0.84 21.73 -8.97
C LEU A 333 0.47 21.47 -9.73
N ALA A 334 0.92 22.41 -10.56
CA ALA A 334 2.14 22.27 -11.36
C ALA A 334 3.41 22.24 -10.51
N GLU A 335 3.49 23.06 -9.46
CA GLU A 335 4.67 23.16 -8.59
C GLU A 335 4.71 22.07 -7.51
N THR A 336 3.56 21.81 -6.87
CA THR A 336 3.50 20.99 -5.65
C THR A 336 2.92 19.59 -5.88
N GLY A 337 2.16 19.40 -6.97
CA GLY A 337 1.38 18.19 -7.21
C GLY A 337 0.18 18.02 -6.26
N VAL A 338 -0.12 19.02 -5.41
CA VAL A 338 -1.28 19.02 -4.52
C VAL A 338 -2.52 19.36 -5.33
N LEU A 339 -3.51 18.47 -5.27
CA LEU A 339 -4.79 18.68 -5.93
C LEU A 339 -5.78 19.34 -4.99
N LEU A 340 -6.22 20.55 -5.36
CA LEU A 340 -7.31 21.25 -4.68
C LEU A 340 -8.66 20.78 -5.22
N VAL A 341 -9.69 20.84 -4.38
CA VAL A 341 -11.08 20.55 -4.73
C VAL A 341 -11.53 21.55 -5.78
N HIS A 342 -12.03 21.05 -6.89
CA HIS A 342 -12.29 21.87 -8.04
C HIS A 342 -13.64 21.48 -8.68
N PRO A 343 -14.46 22.44 -9.12
CA PRO A 343 -15.89 22.22 -9.40
C PRO A 343 -16.11 21.24 -10.55
N LEU A 344 -15.21 21.22 -11.53
CA LEU A 344 -15.27 20.24 -12.63
C LEU A 344 -15.08 18.79 -12.14
N PHE A 345 -14.44 18.58 -10.98
CA PHE A 345 -14.18 17.25 -10.42
C PHE A 345 -15.26 16.75 -9.46
N GLN A 346 -16.13 17.64 -8.95
CA GLN A 346 -17.21 17.24 -8.04
C GLN A 346 -18.41 16.62 -8.76
N ARG A 347 -18.63 16.95 -10.04
CA ARG A 347 -19.73 16.38 -10.83
C ARG A 347 -19.46 14.94 -11.29
N ASN A 348 -18.20 14.55 -11.42
CA ASN A 348 -17.82 13.22 -11.90
C ASN A 348 -17.29 12.39 -10.72
N LYS A 349 -18.15 11.55 -10.11
CA LYS A 349 -17.77 10.56 -9.08
C LYS A 349 -16.81 9.47 -9.59
N VAL A 350 -16.31 9.56 -10.81
CA VAL A 350 -15.39 8.60 -11.43
C VAL A 350 -14.01 9.23 -11.48
N THR A 351 -13.23 8.97 -10.43
CA THR A 351 -11.84 9.42 -10.22
C THR A 351 -10.88 9.09 -11.37
N GLY A 352 -11.22 8.15 -12.27
CA GLY A 352 -10.40 7.77 -13.44
C GLY A 352 -10.39 8.79 -14.59
N GLN A 353 -11.50 9.46 -14.89
CA GLN A 353 -11.58 10.44 -16.00
C GLN A 353 -10.89 11.79 -15.66
N VAL A 354 -10.73 12.07 -14.37
CA VAL A 354 -10.11 13.29 -13.83
C VAL A 354 -8.63 13.39 -14.20
N TYR A 355 -7.91 12.27 -14.16
CA TYR A 355 -6.50 12.21 -14.58
C TYR A 355 -6.33 12.38 -16.10
N SER A 356 -7.30 11.91 -16.90
CA SER A 356 -7.31 12.08 -18.36
C SER A 356 -7.49 13.54 -18.77
N GLN A 357 -8.35 14.29 -18.07
CA GLN A 357 -8.53 15.73 -18.32
C GLN A 357 -7.35 16.58 -17.81
N MET A 358 -6.73 16.22 -16.68
CA MET A 358 -5.48 16.88 -16.23
C MET A 358 -4.28 16.57 -17.13
N ALA A 359 -4.23 15.39 -17.72
CA ALA A 359 -3.21 15.01 -18.70
C ALA A 359 -3.27 15.86 -19.99
N GLN A 360 -4.42 16.50 -20.25
CA GLN A 360 -4.61 17.37 -21.41
C GLN A 360 -4.26 18.84 -21.12
N THR A 361 -4.35 19.30 -19.87
CA THR A 361 -4.02 20.69 -19.49
C THR A 361 -2.59 20.87 -18.98
N ILE A 362 -2.00 19.84 -18.39
CA ILE A 362 -0.61 19.83 -17.95
C ILE A 362 0.27 19.43 -19.14
N LYS A 363 1.28 20.26 -19.49
CA LYS A 363 2.29 19.90 -20.52
C LYS A 363 2.77 18.46 -20.28
N ARG A 364 2.77 17.63 -21.32
CA ARG A 364 3.10 16.18 -21.30
C ARG A 364 4.31 15.83 -20.41
N ASP A 365 5.29 16.74 -20.32
CA ASP A 365 6.51 16.57 -19.52
C ASP A 365 6.33 16.71 -18.00
N ALA A 366 5.41 17.56 -17.54
CA ALA A 366 5.09 17.69 -16.12
C ALA A 366 4.27 16.50 -15.61
N LEU A 367 3.39 15.96 -16.46
CA LEU A 367 2.66 14.72 -16.18
C LEU A 367 3.63 13.51 -16.09
N LYS A 368 4.59 13.41 -17.01
CA LYS A 368 5.66 12.41 -16.95
C LYS A 368 6.49 12.52 -15.68
N LYS A 369 6.79 13.74 -15.20
CA LYS A 369 7.49 13.96 -13.92
C LYS A 369 6.66 13.53 -12.70
N LEU A 370 5.36 13.83 -12.68
CA LEU A 370 4.44 13.40 -11.61
C LEU A 370 4.27 11.87 -11.57
N LEU A 371 4.12 11.23 -12.72
CA LEU A 371 4.01 9.77 -12.83
C LEU A 371 5.32 9.07 -12.42
N ARG A 372 6.48 9.62 -12.80
CA ARG A 372 7.80 9.11 -12.37
C ARG A 372 8.07 9.31 -10.87
N LYS A 373 7.61 10.41 -10.27
CA LYS A 373 7.67 10.62 -8.81
C LYS A 373 6.79 9.62 -8.07
N ARG A 374 5.62 9.28 -8.62
CA ARG A 374 4.71 8.29 -8.03
C ARG A 374 5.25 6.86 -8.12
N GLN A 375 5.94 6.49 -9.21
CA GLN A 375 6.64 5.20 -9.32
C GLN A 375 7.72 5.00 -8.24
N ARG A 376 8.33 6.08 -7.74
CA ARG A 376 9.27 6.01 -6.59
C ARG A 376 8.56 5.89 -5.24
N MET A 377 7.30 6.34 -5.14
CA MET A 377 6.48 6.27 -3.91
C MET A 377 5.63 4.99 -3.84
N THR A 378 5.35 4.32 -4.97
CA THR A 378 4.66 3.02 -4.99
C THR A 378 5.51 1.87 -4.44
N ASN A 379 6.82 2.06 -4.27
CA ASN A 379 7.67 1.10 -3.57
C ASN A 379 7.50 1.15 -2.03
N LEU A 380 6.75 2.12 -1.49
CA LEU A 380 6.46 2.26 -0.06
C LEU A 380 5.04 1.86 0.34
N LEU A 381 4.17 1.54 -0.62
CA LEU A 381 2.82 1.00 -0.36
C LEU A 381 2.70 -0.37 -1.05
N LYS A 382 3.42 -1.36 -0.51
CA LYS A 382 3.06 -2.76 -0.70
C LYS A 382 1.74 -3.01 0.02
N LEU A 383 0.62 -2.76 -0.68
CA LEU A 383 -0.63 -3.42 -0.33
C LEU A 383 -0.42 -4.94 -0.50
N PRO A 384 -0.91 -5.78 0.44
CA PRO A 384 -0.70 -7.21 0.37
C PRO A 384 -1.36 -7.78 -0.90
N PRO A 385 -0.81 -8.86 -1.49
CA PRO A 385 -1.40 -9.47 -2.66
C PRO A 385 -2.75 -10.06 -2.28
N VAL A 386 -3.82 -9.42 -2.74
CA VAL A 386 -5.17 -9.99 -2.64
C VAL A 386 -5.18 -11.25 -3.50
N CYS A 387 -5.42 -12.37 -2.83
CA CYS A 387 -5.62 -13.67 -3.40
C CYS A 387 -6.56 -13.62 -4.62
N VAL A 388 -6.07 -14.21 -5.70
CA VAL A 388 -6.87 -14.78 -6.78
C VAL A 388 -7.79 -15.83 -6.18
N GLY A 389 -9.08 -15.63 -6.34
CA GLY A 389 -10.13 -16.57 -5.99
C GLY A 389 -11.32 -16.32 -6.89
N SER A 390 -11.23 -16.79 -8.13
CA SER A 390 -12.37 -16.96 -9.03
C SER A 390 -13.48 -17.73 -8.33
N SER A 391 -14.69 -17.16 -8.34
CA SER A 391 -15.90 -17.96 -8.45
C SER A 391 -16.90 -17.16 -9.30
N MET A 392 -16.89 -17.44 -10.60
CA MET A 392 -18.12 -17.43 -11.36
C MET A 392 -19.00 -18.56 -10.82
N VAL A 393 -20.27 -18.24 -10.53
CA VAL A 393 -21.47 -19.08 -10.37
C VAL A 393 -22.26 -18.57 -9.17
N SER A 394 -23.31 -17.78 -9.44
CA SER A 394 -24.69 -18.14 -9.10
C SER A 394 -25.60 -16.93 -9.33
N LYS A 395 -26.27 -16.92 -10.49
CA LYS A 395 -27.57 -16.25 -10.64
C LYS A 395 -28.58 -17.05 -9.82
N LEU A 396 -29.57 -16.35 -9.24
CA LEU A 396 -30.70 -16.82 -8.42
C LEU A 396 -30.48 -16.79 -6.89
N GLN A 397 -30.63 -15.60 -6.32
CA GLN A 397 -31.35 -15.44 -5.05
C GLN A 397 -32.16 -14.12 -5.08
N PRO A 398 -33.40 -14.10 -4.56
CA PRO A 398 -34.25 -12.93 -4.55
C PRO A 398 -33.73 -11.89 -3.54
N GLN A 399 -33.61 -10.64 -3.99
CA GLN A 399 -33.27 -9.53 -3.10
C GLN A 399 -34.35 -9.38 -2.01
N PRO A 400 -33.98 -9.20 -0.73
CA PRO A 400 -34.91 -8.71 0.27
C PRO A 400 -35.25 -7.23 -0.02
N PRO A 401 -36.48 -6.79 0.29
CA PRO A 401 -36.95 -5.46 -0.06
C PRO A 401 -36.20 -4.35 0.72
N PRO A 402 -36.09 -3.13 0.13
CA PRO A 402 -35.11 -2.09 0.48
C PRO A 402 -35.29 -1.42 1.86
N TRP A 403 -36.19 -1.91 2.72
CA TRP A 403 -36.49 -1.33 4.03
C TRP A 403 -35.95 -2.13 5.22
N LYS A 404 -35.34 -3.31 5.01
CA LYS A 404 -34.63 -4.02 6.09
C LYS A 404 -33.16 -3.60 6.13
N GLY A 405 -32.89 -2.49 6.83
CA GLY A 405 -31.54 -2.08 7.18
C GLY A 405 -30.88 -3.09 8.11
N VAL A 406 -29.79 -3.69 7.66
CA VAL A 406 -28.81 -4.37 8.52
C VAL A 406 -28.01 -3.27 9.23
N GLY A 407 -28.05 -3.27 10.56
CA GLY A 407 -27.31 -2.34 11.41
C GLY A 407 -25.82 -2.66 11.54
N GLN A 408 -25.12 -1.72 12.20
CA GLN A 408 -23.66 -1.60 12.45
C GLN A 408 -22.89 -0.97 11.26
N GLY A 409 -22.22 0.19 11.39
CA GLY A 409 -21.94 1.07 12.53
C GLY A 409 -21.44 2.44 12.06
N ASP A 410 -21.38 3.39 12.99
CA ASP A 410 -20.78 4.73 12.89
C ASP A 410 -21.40 5.74 11.91
N ASN A 411 -22.73 5.81 11.85
CA ASN A 411 -23.40 7.06 11.45
C ASN A 411 -23.86 7.80 12.71
N PRO A 412 -23.56 9.11 12.86
CA PRO A 412 -24.16 9.90 13.93
C PRO A 412 -25.69 9.83 13.79
N PRO A 413 -26.44 9.73 14.91
CA PRO A 413 -27.88 9.58 14.85
C PRO A 413 -28.46 10.75 14.04
N ALA A 414 -29.35 10.43 13.09
CA ALA A 414 -30.08 11.42 12.32
C ALA A 414 -30.75 12.38 13.31
N LYS A 415 -30.29 13.64 13.35
CA LYS A 415 -30.91 14.67 14.18
C LYS A 415 -32.32 14.87 13.68
N VAL A 416 -33.29 14.44 14.47
CA VAL A 416 -34.71 14.77 14.26
C VAL A 416 -34.83 16.27 14.48
N ASN A 417 -34.90 17.02 13.38
CA ASN A 417 -35.16 18.46 13.40
C ASN A 417 -36.59 18.68 13.88
N THR A 418 -36.75 18.89 15.19
CA THR A 418 -38.00 19.42 15.74
C THR A 418 -38.03 20.95 15.55
N PRO A 419 -39.20 21.59 15.49
CA PRO A 419 -39.33 23.04 15.35
C PRO A 419 -38.50 23.81 16.41
N TYR A 420 -38.37 23.24 17.61
CA TYR A 420 -37.59 23.82 18.71
C TYR A 420 -36.07 23.81 18.45
N THR A 421 -35.54 22.77 17.79
CA THR A 421 -34.13 22.69 17.41
C THR A 421 -33.76 23.63 16.26
N GLN A 422 -34.70 23.94 15.36
CA GLN A 422 -34.49 24.96 14.32
C GLN A 422 -34.37 26.38 14.91
N HIS A 423 -35.13 26.70 15.97
CA HIS A 423 -35.02 27.99 16.66
C HIS A 423 -33.63 28.22 17.29
N TYR A 424 -33.00 27.17 17.81
CA TYR A 424 -31.64 27.27 18.38
C TYR A 424 -30.58 27.54 17.31
N ASP A 425 -30.64 26.88 16.15
CA ASP A 425 -29.69 27.10 15.05
C ASP A 425 -29.85 28.47 14.38
N VAL A 426 -31.10 28.95 14.26
CA VAL A 426 -31.39 30.31 13.77
C VAL A 426 -30.88 31.36 14.75
N ASN A 427 -31.08 31.17 16.06
CA ASN A 427 -30.56 32.08 17.07
C ASN A 427 -29.02 32.09 17.14
N LYS A 428 -28.39 30.92 16.98
CA LYS A 428 -26.92 30.83 16.95
C LYS A 428 -26.34 31.54 15.72
N SER A 429 -26.94 31.31 14.55
CA SER A 429 -26.56 32.02 13.31
C SER A 429 -26.79 33.53 13.40
N ARG A 430 -27.85 33.95 14.12
CA ARG A 430 -28.15 35.37 14.39
C ARG A 430 -27.12 36.00 15.33
N ILE A 431 -26.70 35.32 16.39
CA ILE A 431 -25.66 35.79 17.32
C ILE A 431 -24.31 35.90 16.61
N ASP A 432 -23.99 34.95 15.72
CA ASP A 432 -22.75 34.97 14.95
C ASP A 432 -22.77 36.10 13.91
N ALA A 433 -23.90 36.36 13.26
CA ALA A 433 -24.07 37.52 12.38
C ALA A 433 -23.95 38.86 13.14
N GLU A 434 -24.50 38.94 14.36
CA GLU A 434 -24.39 40.13 15.22
C GLU A 434 -22.95 40.37 15.67
N ARG A 435 -22.17 39.31 15.94
CA ARG A 435 -20.73 39.42 16.23
C ARG A 435 -19.94 39.95 15.03
N VAL A 436 -20.21 39.45 13.83
CA VAL A 436 -19.56 39.92 12.59
C VAL A 436 -19.87 41.41 12.34
N LEU A 437 -21.11 41.85 12.61
CA LEU A 437 -21.48 43.26 12.49
C LEU A 437 -20.79 44.15 13.54
N LYS A 438 -20.68 43.70 14.80
CA LYS A 438 -20.00 44.45 15.87
C LYS A 438 -18.49 44.54 15.70
N ASP A 439 -17.86 43.55 15.09
CA ASP A 439 -16.42 43.56 14.82
C ASP A 439 -16.05 44.49 13.63
N GLU A 440 -16.96 44.75 12.69
CA GLU A 440 -16.75 45.70 11.59
C GLU A 440 -17.03 47.17 11.99
N ASP A 441 -17.82 47.42 13.03
CA ASP A 441 -18.21 48.78 13.47
C ASP A 441 -17.09 49.59 14.14
N LYS A 442 -15.90 48.98 14.36
CA LYS A 442 -14.71 49.69 14.86
C LYS A 442 -14.06 50.61 13.81
N GLY A 443 -14.59 50.64 12.58
CA GLY A 443 -14.08 51.47 11.48
C GLY A 443 -15.18 52.25 10.75
N ARG A 444 -15.54 53.42 11.28
CA ARG A 444 -16.29 54.51 10.61
C ARG A 444 -17.64 54.13 9.96
N HIS A 445 -18.75 54.36 10.67
CA HIS A 445 -20.01 54.76 10.04
C HIS A 445 -20.73 55.85 10.85
N PRO A 446 -21.36 56.85 10.21
CA PRO A 446 -21.92 58.03 10.87
C PRO A 446 -23.40 57.90 11.29
N TYR A 447 -23.98 56.71 11.34
CA TYR A 447 -25.41 56.53 11.67
C TYR A 447 -25.61 55.64 12.91
N PRO A 448 -26.32 56.12 13.95
CA PRO A 448 -26.58 55.33 15.14
C PRO A 448 -27.66 54.27 14.85
N LEU A 449 -27.26 52.99 14.77
CA LEU A 449 -28.13 51.81 14.71
C LEU A 449 -29.01 51.61 15.97
N ALA A 450 -28.89 52.48 16.97
CA ALA A 450 -29.60 52.42 18.25
C ALA A 450 -31.14 52.52 18.16
N LYS A 451 -31.72 52.88 17.00
CA LYS A 451 -33.18 53.04 16.86
C LYS A 451 -33.95 51.79 16.37
N ILE A 452 -33.27 50.70 15.99
CA ILE A 452 -33.94 49.48 15.49
C ILE A 452 -34.40 48.56 16.65
N GLN A 453 -34.00 48.81 17.89
CA GLN A 453 -34.45 48.02 19.06
C GLN A 453 -35.95 48.13 19.37
N LYS A 454 -36.68 49.11 18.82
CA LYS A 454 -38.11 49.32 19.11
C LYS A 454 -39.09 48.47 18.29
N TYR A 455 -38.62 47.70 17.31
CA TYR A 455 -39.49 46.89 16.43
C TYR A 455 -39.30 45.37 16.57
N PHE A 456 -38.62 44.91 17.62
CA PHE A 456 -38.53 43.48 17.89
C PHE A 456 -39.65 43.04 18.86
N ILE A 457 -40.47 42.10 18.40
CA ILE A 457 -41.48 41.41 19.20
C ILE A 457 -40.77 40.72 20.37
N ASN A 458 -41.12 41.16 21.59
CA ASN A 458 -40.64 40.58 22.84
C ASN A 458 -41.47 39.32 23.14
N PRO A 459 -40.90 38.10 23.16
CA PRO A 459 -41.68 36.87 23.37
C PRO A 459 -42.02 36.61 24.86
N SER A 460 -41.79 37.56 25.76
CA SER A 460 -41.95 37.35 27.21
C SER A 460 -43.32 37.77 27.78
N LYS A 461 -44.35 37.99 26.95
CA LYS A 461 -45.72 38.22 27.42
C LYS A 461 -46.74 37.29 26.76
N THR A 462 -46.57 36.00 27.00
CA THR A 462 -47.69 35.05 27.00
C THR A 462 -47.78 34.40 28.38
N SER A 463 -48.17 35.20 29.38
CA SER A 463 -48.74 34.62 30.59
C SER A 463 -50.20 34.31 30.29
N VAL A 464 -50.48 33.02 30.17
CA VAL A 464 -51.81 32.42 30.24
C VAL A 464 -52.57 33.02 31.43
N ARG A 465 -53.76 33.57 31.16
CA ARG A 465 -54.84 33.67 32.14
C ARG A 465 -56.03 32.93 31.55
N THR A 466 -56.40 31.87 32.27
CA THR A 466 -57.66 31.09 32.30
C THR A 466 -58.72 31.42 31.26
#